data_AF-A0A845YVG3-F1
#
_entry.id   AF-A0A845YVG3-F1
#
_cell.length_a   1.000
_cell.length_b   1.000
_cell.length_c   1.000
_cell.angle_alpha   90.00
_cell.angle_beta   90.00
_cell.angle_gamma   90.00
#
_symmetry.space_group_name_H-M   'P 1'
#
loop_
_entity.id
_entity.type
_entity.pdbx_description
1 polymer ?
#
loop_
_entity_poly.entity_id
_entity_poly.type
_entity_poly.pdbx_seq_one_letter_code
_entity_poly.pdbx_strand_id
1 'polypeptide(L)'
;MNKLFINYLKNVGIILSIVILSLLLNACSIKTNVVASSDGVYQYKTIHNPEGIGKFYLGREIAKVMGHEGAAWLERPSRSYRESPQNAIDRLDLKSTDVVADIGAGTGYLTFRISPLIPQGKFIN
;
A
#
# COMPACT_ATOMS: atom_id res chain seq x y z
N MET A 1 -1.16 -9.32 -65.96
CA MET A 1 -0.64 -8.35 -64.97
C MET A 1 0.82 -8.71 -64.68
N ASN A 2 1.76 -7.77 -64.81
CA ASN A 2 3.20 -8.08 -64.83
C ASN A 2 3.72 -8.44 -63.42
N LYS A 3 4.65 -9.41 -63.27
CA LYS A 3 5.16 -9.86 -61.95
C LYS A 3 5.76 -8.71 -61.13
N LEU A 4 6.37 -7.74 -61.80
CA LEU A 4 6.90 -6.50 -61.22
C LEU A 4 5.80 -5.66 -60.54
N PHE A 5 4.63 -5.56 -61.15
CA PHE A 5 3.50 -4.80 -60.61
C PHE A 5 2.91 -5.46 -59.34
N ILE A 6 2.83 -6.79 -59.33
CA ILE A 6 2.37 -7.55 -58.15
C ILE A 6 3.33 -7.39 -56.97
N ASN A 7 4.64 -7.42 -57.23
CA ASN A 7 5.66 -7.23 -56.19
C ASN A 7 5.64 -5.79 -55.64
N TYR A 8 5.39 -4.79 -56.49
CA TYR A 8 5.25 -3.40 -56.06
C TYR A 8 4.05 -3.22 -55.10
N LEU A 9 2.87 -3.74 -55.43
CA LEU A 9 1.71 -3.67 -54.52
C LEU A 9 1.95 -4.37 -53.19
N LYS A 10 2.64 -5.53 -53.18
CA LYS A 10 2.99 -6.25 -51.95
C LYS A 10 3.90 -5.43 -51.04
N ASN A 11 4.92 -4.79 -51.61
CA ASN A 11 5.86 -3.97 -50.83
C ASN A 11 5.17 -2.73 -50.25
N VAL A 12 4.29 -2.07 -51.00
CA VAL A 12 3.47 -0.95 -50.50
C VAL A 12 2.56 -1.39 -49.36
N GLY A 13 1.92 -2.55 -49.48
CA GLY A 13 1.09 -3.13 -48.41
C GLY A 13 1.89 -3.40 -47.14
N ILE A 14 3.08 -3.98 -47.26
CA ILE A 14 3.97 -4.24 -46.11
C ILE A 14 4.38 -2.93 -45.43
N ILE A 15 4.77 -1.91 -46.20
CA ILE A 15 5.16 -0.60 -45.66
C ILE A 15 3.98 0.03 -44.92
N LEU A 16 2.77 0.02 -45.48
CA LEU A 16 1.58 0.53 -44.80
C LEU A 16 1.29 -0.23 -43.49
N SER A 17 1.40 -1.56 -43.49
CA SER A 17 1.22 -2.36 -42.27
C SER A 17 2.25 -2.04 -41.19
N ILE A 18 3.52 -1.82 -41.56
CA ILE A 18 4.58 -1.43 -40.62
C ILE A 18 4.32 -0.04 -40.05
N VAL A 19 3.90 0.91 -40.90
CA VAL A 19 3.55 2.27 -40.46
C VAL A 19 2.37 2.22 -39.48
N ILE A 20 1.30 1.51 -39.82
CA ILE A 20 0.12 1.35 -38.93
C ILE A 20 0.50 0.69 -37.61
N LEU A 21 1.32 -0.37 -37.64
CA LEU A 21 1.79 -1.04 -36.43
C LEU A 21 2.64 -0.09 -35.55
N SER A 22 3.52 0.71 -36.16
CA SER A 22 4.33 1.70 -35.43
C SER A 22 3.51 2.83 -34.80
N LEU A 23 2.39 3.23 -35.43
CA LEU A 23 1.43 4.19 -34.86
C LEU A 23 0.66 3.59 -33.69
N LEU A 24 0.22 2.33 -33.79
CA LEU A 24 -0.48 1.62 -32.71
C LEU A 24 0.42 1.39 -31.49
N LEU A 25 1.71 1.10 -31.70
CA LEU A 25 2.69 0.92 -30.62
C LEU A 25 2.96 2.22 -29.86
N ASN A 26 3.00 3.38 -30.53
CA ASN A 26 3.22 4.67 -29.87
C ASN A 26 2.04 5.10 -28.97
N ALA A 27 0.80 4.76 -29.36
CA ALA A 27 -0.39 5.05 -28.56
C ALA A 27 -0.45 4.27 -27.23
N CYS A 28 0.32 3.18 -27.10
CA CYS A 28 0.39 2.34 -25.90
C CYS A 28 1.47 2.79 -24.89
N SER A 29 2.06 3.98 -25.05
CA SER A 29 3.00 4.52 -24.06
C SER A 29 2.25 5.02 -22.81
N ILE A 30 1.99 4.12 -21.86
CA ILE A 30 1.44 4.47 -20.54
C ILE A 30 2.49 5.31 -19.79
N LYS A 31 2.24 6.62 -19.65
CA LYS A 31 3.05 7.47 -18.76
C LYS A 31 2.70 7.15 -17.30
N THR A 32 3.34 6.14 -16.74
CA THR A 32 3.06 5.62 -15.38
C THR A 32 3.54 6.51 -14.23
N ASN A 33 4.23 7.61 -14.52
CA ASN A 33 4.82 8.47 -13.48
C ASN A 33 4.68 9.97 -13.80
N VAL A 34 3.49 10.40 -14.21
CA VAL A 34 3.21 11.83 -14.32
C VAL A 34 2.97 12.39 -12.92
N VAL A 35 3.92 13.18 -12.42
CA VAL A 35 3.71 14.05 -11.27
C VAL A 35 2.69 15.11 -11.68
N ALA A 36 1.55 15.12 -11.01
CA ALA A 36 0.47 16.08 -11.25
C ALA A 36 0.84 17.47 -10.73
N SER A 37 1.48 17.52 -9.56
CA SER A 37 1.97 18.73 -8.92
C SER A 37 3.05 18.41 -7.89
N SER A 38 3.84 19.41 -7.51
CA SER A 38 4.86 19.31 -6.46
C SER A 38 4.79 20.52 -5.54
N ASP A 39 4.93 20.30 -4.24
CA ASP A 39 4.97 21.33 -3.22
C ASP A 39 6.12 21.05 -2.25
N GLY A 40 7.21 21.81 -2.39
CA GLY A 40 8.46 21.60 -1.65
C GLY A 40 8.99 20.17 -1.81
N VAL A 41 9.04 19.44 -0.69
CA VAL A 41 9.52 18.05 -0.62
C VAL A 41 8.45 17.01 -0.99
N TYR A 42 7.23 17.45 -1.25
CA TYR A 42 6.11 16.56 -1.59
C TYR A 42 5.83 16.55 -3.10
N GLN A 43 5.45 15.38 -3.60
CA GLN A 43 5.00 15.16 -4.96
C GLN A 43 3.59 14.58 -4.95
N TYR A 44 2.74 14.98 -5.88
CA TYR A 44 1.39 14.43 -6.03
C TYR A 44 1.28 13.71 -7.36
N LYS A 45 0.76 12.48 -7.37
CA LYS A 45 0.57 11.69 -8.60
C LYS A 45 -0.92 11.44 -8.83
N THR A 46 -1.38 11.60 -10.07
CA THR A 46 -2.77 11.30 -10.45
C THR A 46 -3.05 9.81 -10.45
N ILE A 47 -2.06 9.01 -10.88
CA ILE A 47 -2.10 7.54 -10.82
C ILE A 47 -1.27 7.12 -9.62
N HIS A 48 -1.93 6.59 -8.60
CA HIS A 48 -1.31 6.23 -7.32
C HIS A 48 -2.01 5.00 -6.72
N ASN A 49 -1.51 4.49 -5.58
CA ASN A 49 -2.13 3.34 -4.91
C ASN A 49 -3.52 3.73 -4.36
N PRO A 50 -4.59 2.98 -4.65
CA PRO A 50 -5.92 3.23 -4.07
C PRO A 50 -5.96 3.31 -2.54
N GLU A 51 -5.01 2.66 -1.86
CA GLU A 51 -4.87 2.69 -0.40
C GLU A 51 -4.00 3.84 0.14
N GLY A 52 -3.35 4.60 -0.75
CA GLY A 52 -2.64 5.82 -0.41
C GLY A 52 -3.50 7.07 -0.66
N ILE A 53 -2.89 8.24 -0.42
CA ILE A 53 -3.55 9.54 -0.61
C ILE A 53 -3.02 10.29 -1.85
N GLY A 54 -2.22 9.64 -2.70
CA GLY A 54 -1.63 10.26 -3.89
C GLY A 54 -0.52 11.28 -3.61
N LYS A 55 -0.23 11.55 -2.33
CA LYS A 55 0.87 12.40 -1.86
C LYS A 55 2.09 11.54 -1.56
N PHE A 56 3.24 11.93 -2.08
CA PHE A 56 4.50 11.23 -1.95
C PHE A 56 5.51 12.10 -1.22
N TYR A 57 6.27 11.47 -0.33
CA TYR A 57 7.44 12.06 0.34
C TYR A 57 8.64 11.15 0.12
N LEU A 58 9.72 11.69 -0.44
CA LEU A 58 10.95 10.94 -0.77
C LEU A 58 10.66 9.65 -1.56
N GLY A 59 9.76 9.74 -2.55
CA GLY A 59 9.39 8.61 -3.42
C GLY A 59 8.45 7.58 -2.79
N ARG A 60 8.05 7.73 -1.53
CA ARG A 60 7.07 6.86 -0.86
C ARG A 60 5.71 7.54 -0.79
N GLU A 61 4.67 6.81 -1.18
CA GLU A 61 3.30 7.28 -1.02
C GLU A 61 2.91 7.30 0.46
N ILE A 62 2.26 8.37 0.89
CA ILE A 62 1.70 8.52 2.23
C ILE A 62 0.39 7.72 2.30
N ALA A 63 0.25 6.92 3.36
CA ALA A 63 -0.96 6.15 3.62
C ALA A 63 -2.11 7.03 4.13
N LYS A 64 -3.34 6.53 4.04
CA LYS A 64 -4.50 7.13 4.72
C LYS A 64 -4.28 7.15 6.24
N VAL A 65 -4.79 8.17 6.91
CA VAL A 65 -4.84 8.19 8.38
C VAL A 65 -5.91 7.19 8.83
N MET A 66 -5.56 6.30 9.75
CA MET A 66 -6.53 5.36 10.34
C MET A 66 -7.30 6.04 11.47
N GLY A 67 -8.59 6.29 11.25
CA GLY A 67 -9.53 6.72 12.29
C GLY A 67 -10.20 5.54 13.00
N HIS A 68 -11.21 5.84 13.84
CA HIS A 68 -11.98 4.81 14.55
C HIS A 68 -12.70 3.84 13.59
N GLU A 69 -13.01 4.26 12.37
CA GLU A 69 -13.63 3.43 11.32
C GLU A 69 -12.74 2.23 10.95
N GLY A 70 -11.43 2.37 11.09
CA GLY A 70 -10.46 1.31 10.86
C GLY A 70 -10.21 0.40 12.08
N ALA A 71 -10.89 0.62 13.21
CA ALA A 71 -10.61 -0.08 14.46
C ALA A 71 -10.71 -1.62 14.34
N ALA A 72 -11.61 -2.13 13.51
CA ALA A 72 -11.76 -3.58 13.26
C ALA A 72 -10.47 -4.23 12.72
N TRP A 73 -9.61 -3.47 12.03
CA TRP A 73 -8.31 -3.96 11.57
C TRP A 73 -7.36 -4.30 12.74
N LEU A 74 -7.47 -3.59 13.87
CA LEU A 74 -6.65 -3.82 15.06
C LEU A 74 -7.05 -5.13 15.76
N GLU A 75 -8.30 -5.57 15.63
CA GLU A 75 -8.82 -6.81 16.21
C GLU A 75 -8.89 -7.97 15.19
N ARG A 76 -8.37 -7.79 13.97
CA ARG A 76 -8.53 -8.78 12.89
C ARG A 76 -8.05 -10.18 13.33
N PRO A 77 -8.79 -11.26 13.01
CA PRO A 77 -8.50 -12.62 13.52
C PRO A 77 -7.06 -13.07 13.25
N SER A 78 -6.52 -12.67 12.10
CA SER A 78 -5.18 -13.04 11.70
C SER A 78 -4.04 -12.44 12.54
N ARG A 79 -4.32 -11.44 13.37
CA ARG A 79 -3.33 -10.78 14.21
C ARG A 79 -2.70 -11.73 15.21
N SER A 80 -3.49 -12.62 15.80
CA SER A 80 -3.02 -13.58 16.82
C SER A 80 -1.89 -14.47 16.29
N TYR A 81 -2.01 -14.99 15.07
CA TYR A 81 -0.98 -15.85 14.49
C TYR A 81 0.11 -15.09 13.74
N ARG A 82 -0.20 -13.94 13.09
CA ARG A 82 0.79 -13.17 12.32
C ARG A 82 1.72 -12.33 13.18
N GLU A 83 1.21 -11.77 14.27
CA GLU A 83 1.96 -10.87 15.15
C GLU A 83 2.38 -11.54 16.46
N SER A 84 1.84 -12.73 16.77
CA SER A 84 2.12 -13.49 18.01
C SER A 84 2.14 -12.63 19.29
N PRO A 85 1.08 -11.84 19.56
CA PRO A 85 1.06 -10.90 20.68
C PRO A 85 1.24 -11.58 22.04
N GLN A 86 0.77 -12.83 22.19
CA GLN A 86 0.98 -13.59 23.43
C GLN A 86 2.47 -13.79 23.72
N ASN A 87 3.28 -14.15 22.71
CA ASN A 87 4.72 -14.32 22.88
C ASN A 87 5.45 -13.03 23.25
N ALA A 88 4.88 -11.86 22.91
CA ALA A 88 5.41 -10.58 23.36
C ALA A 88 5.05 -10.35 24.83
N ILE A 89 3.80 -10.60 25.21
CA ILE A 89 3.30 -10.47 26.59
C ILE A 89 4.07 -11.41 27.54
N ASP A 90 4.27 -12.67 27.18
CA ASP A 90 4.96 -13.66 28.01
C ASP A 90 6.41 -13.25 28.32
N ARG A 91 7.05 -12.50 27.41
CA ARG A 91 8.42 -12.00 27.57
C ARG A 91 8.55 -10.76 28.45
N LEU A 92 7.43 -10.10 28.78
CA LEU A 92 7.45 -8.96 29.68
C LEU A 92 7.69 -9.36 31.14
N ASP A 93 7.56 -10.66 31.47
CA ASP A 93 7.72 -11.22 32.83
C ASP A 93 6.91 -10.44 33.88
N LEU A 94 5.65 -10.15 33.52
CA LEU A 94 4.77 -9.30 34.31
C LEU A 94 4.47 -9.94 35.66
N LYS A 95 4.61 -9.14 36.71
CA LYS A 95 4.22 -9.50 38.07
C LYS A 95 2.81 -9.01 38.32
N SER A 96 2.10 -9.72 39.18
CA SER A 96 0.69 -9.46 39.45
C SER A 96 0.41 -8.06 40.03
N THR A 97 1.44 -7.35 40.51
CA THR A 97 1.42 -6.01 41.10
C THR A 97 1.92 -4.90 40.18
N ASP A 98 2.35 -5.22 38.95
CA ASP A 98 3.01 -4.24 38.09
C ASP A 98 2.07 -3.12 37.64
N VAL A 99 2.66 -1.94 37.38
CA VAL A 99 1.96 -0.81 36.75
C VAL A 99 2.32 -0.79 35.27
N VAL A 100 1.32 -0.91 34.39
CA VAL A 100 1.49 -1.00 32.94
C VAL A 100 0.87 0.21 32.26
N ALA A 101 1.58 0.78 31.28
CA ALA A 101 1.08 1.81 30.39
C ALA A 101 0.98 1.28 28.94
N ASP A 102 -0.21 1.32 28.33
CA ASP A 102 -0.43 0.91 26.93
C ASP A 102 -0.52 2.16 26.03
N ILE A 103 0.64 2.64 25.60
CA ILE A 103 0.75 3.87 24.80
C ILE A 103 0.25 3.60 23.39
N GLY A 104 -0.83 4.28 23.00
CA GLY A 104 -1.49 4.05 21.73
C GLY A 104 -2.34 2.77 21.73
N ALA A 105 -3.02 2.49 22.84
CA ALA A 105 -3.82 1.27 23.07
C ALA A 105 -4.84 0.95 21.95
N GLY A 106 -5.30 1.96 21.20
CA GLY A 106 -6.25 1.78 20.11
C GLY A 106 -7.56 1.16 20.63
N THR A 107 -7.89 -0.06 20.18
CA THR A 107 -9.05 -0.82 20.69
C THR A 107 -8.86 -1.42 22.09
N GLY A 108 -7.67 -1.29 22.68
CA GLY A 108 -7.30 -1.96 23.93
C GLY A 108 -6.83 -3.40 23.73
N TYR A 109 -6.42 -3.79 22.52
CA TYR A 109 -6.05 -5.17 22.18
C TYR A 109 -5.06 -5.78 23.20
N LEU A 110 -4.00 -5.06 23.56
CA LEU A 110 -3.04 -5.57 24.55
C LEU A 110 -3.53 -5.35 25.98
N THR A 111 -4.16 -4.20 26.26
CA THR A 111 -4.79 -3.89 27.56
C THR A 111 -5.64 -5.05 28.08
N PHE A 112 -6.59 -5.57 27.29
CA PHE A 112 -7.49 -6.65 27.73
C PHE A 112 -6.78 -8.00 27.91
N ARG A 113 -5.62 -8.20 27.28
CA ARG A 113 -4.83 -9.43 27.41
C ARG A 113 -3.88 -9.38 28.61
N ILE A 114 -3.39 -8.19 28.94
CA ILE A 114 -2.46 -7.98 30.05
C ILE A 114 -3.19 -7.79 31.38
N SER A 115 -4.34 -7.10 31.39
CA SER A 115 -5.07 -6.79 32.62
C SER A 115 -5.34 -8.01 33.54
N PRO A 116 -5.70 -9.21 33.02
CA PRO A 116 -5.86 -10.39 33.87
C PRO A 116 -4.56 -10.91 34.52
N LEU A 117 -3.39 -10.55 33.97
CA LEU A 117 -2.08 -10.98 34.48
C LEU A 117 -1.59 -10.10 35.64
N ILE A 118 -2.14 -8.89 35.80
CA ILE A 118 -1.77 -7.93 36.84
C ILE A 118 -2.92 -7.60 37.82
N PRO A 119 -3.55 -8.59 38.46
CA PRO A 119 -4.78 -8.38 39.26
C PRO A 119 -4.63 -7.48 40.48
N GLN A 120 -3.42 -7.23 40.98
CA GLN A 120 -3.14 -6.26 42.05
C GLN A 120 -2.38 -5.02 41.54
N GLY A 121 -2.13 -4.97 40.24
CA GLY A 121 -1.42 -3.90 39.57
C GLY A 121 -2.34 -2.76 39.14
N LYS A 122 -1.81 -1.89 38.29
CA LYS A 122 -2.56 -0.76 37.74
C LYS A 122 -2.31 -0.62 36.25
N PHE A 123 -3.37 -0.29 35.52
CA PHE A 123 -3.29 0.02 34.09
C PHE A 123 -3.44 1.53 33.86
N ILE A 124 -2.66 2.09 32.92
CA ILE A 124 -2.69 3.50 32.52
C ILE A 124 -2.80 3.56 30.99
N ASN A 125 -3.78 4.32 30.48
CA ASN A 125 -4.08 4.51 29.07
C ASN A 125 -3.99 5.99 28.70
#